data_AF-F4QG84-F1
#
_entry.id   AF-F4QG84-F1
#
_cell.length_a   1.000
_cell.length_b   1.000
_cell.length_c   1.000
_cell.angle_alpha   90.00
_cell.angle_beta   90.00
_cell.angle_gamma   90.00
#
_symmetry.space_group_name_H-M   'P 1'
#
loop_
_entity.id
_entity.type
_entity.pdbx_description
1 polymer ?
#
loop_
_entity_poly.entity_id
_entity_poly.type
_entity_poly.pdbx_seq_one_letter_code
_entity_poly.pdbx_strand_id
1 'polypeptide(L)'
;MDAPAYLDQLLKLLPRGRAWSRAPESTLSKLMSAFADGAARFDARALELLEEADPRTTTELIDAWERVAGLPDTCTGTLTEIADRRAALWQKLTNSGGQSIAYFTEVAARLGYEIEITLFRPMYCTSPCTGLLFTTAWRFTWQVTVANAEEAPVMECVFNRLKPAETAVFFVYEG
;
A
#
# COMPACT_ATOMS: atom_id res chain seq x y z
N MET A 1 23.45 10.64 -14.16
CA MET A 1 24.53 11.07 -15.08
C MET A 1 25.40 9.87 -15.41
N ASP A 2 25.97 9.77 -16.61
CA ASP A 2 26.76 8.60 -17.03
C ASP A 2 28.27 8.76 -16.73
N ALA A 3 29.02 7.66 -16.81
CA ALA A 3 30.44 7.65 -16.44
C ALA A 3 31.31 8.63 -17.26
N PRO A 4 31.14 8.78 -18.59
CA PRO A 4 31.90 9.77 -19.35
C PRO A 4 31.63 11.22 -18.92
N ALA A 5 30.38 11.57 -18.60
CA ALA A 5 30.04 12.90 -18.09
C ALA A 5 30.69 13.16 -16.71
N TYR A 6 30.69 12.16 -15.83
CA TYR A 6 31.41 12.26 -14.55
C TYR A 6 32.92 12.39 -14.75
N LEU A 7 33.53 11.65 -15.68
CA LEU A 7 34.96 11.76 -15.98
C LEU A 7 35.33 13.17 -16.45
N ASP A 8 34.57 13.73 -17.39
CA ASP A 8 34.77 15.09 -17.87
C ASP A 8 34.67 16.11 -16.71
N GLN A 9 33.68 15.97 -15.83
CA GLN A 9 33.53 16.82 -14.65
C GLN A 9 34.71 16.69 -13.68
N LEU A 10 35.15 15.47 -13.37
CA LEU A 10 36.29 15.23 -12.49
C LEU A 10 37.58 15.83 -13.06
N LEU A 11 37.86 15.66 -14.36
CA LEU A 11 39.02 16.25 -15.01
C LEU A 11 38.98 17.78 -15.06
N LYS A 12 37.79 18.39 -15.11
CA LYS A 12 37.60 19.84 -15.03
C LYS A 12 37.86 20.39 -13.63
N LEU A 13 37.59 19.61 -12.58
CA LEU A 13 37.82 20.02 -11.18
C LEU A 13 39.29 19.90 -10.74
N LEU A 14 40.13 19.18 -11.49
CA LEU A 14 41.55 19.11 -11.21
C LEU A 14 42.22 20.50 -11.32
N PRO A 15 43.25 20.80 -10.52
CA PRO A 15 44.03 22.02 -10.70
C PRO A 15 44.66 22.11 -12.10
N ARG A 16 45.09 23.32 -12.47
CA ARG A 16 45.82 23.55 -13.73
C ARG A 16 47.30 23.22 -13.55
N GLY A 17 47.98 22.84 -14.64
CA GLY A 17 49.42 22.60 -14.66
C GLY A 17 49.83 21.20 -15.14
N ARG A 18 51.13 21.01 -15.37
CA ARG A 18 51.69 19.79 -15.99
C ARG A 18 51.51 18.52 -15.15
N ALA A 19 51.41 18.65 -13.83
CA ALA A 19 51.15 17.52 -12.93
C ALA A 19 49.76 16.90 -13.13
N TRP A 20 48.80 17.66 -13.68
CA TRP A 20 47.39 17.29 -13.82
C TRP A 20 47.03 17.04 -15.29
N SER A 21 47.68 16.05 -15.89
CA SER A 21 47.43 15.66 -17.28
C SER A 21 45.97 15.22 -17.47
N ARG A 22 45.34 15.72 -18.53
CA ARG A 22 43.98 15.34 -18.97
C ARG A 22 44.02 14.44 -20.20
N ALA A 23 45.23 14.02 -20.62
CA ALA A 23 45.38 13.10 -21.73
C ALA A 23 44.69 11.77 -21.37
N PRO A 24 43.87 11.18 -22.27
CA PRO A 24 43.13 9.94 -21.98
C PRO A 24 44.03 8.79 -21.51
N GLU A 25 45.25 8.73 -22.05
CA GLU A 25 46.21 7.67 -21.74
C GLU A 25 46.99 7.84 -20.43
N SER A 26 46.86 9.00 -19.79
CA SER A 26 47.60 9.26 -18.55
C SER A 26 47.09 8.38 -17.40
N THR A 27 48.01 7.97 -16.52
CA THR A 27 47.65 7.19 -15.31
C THR A 27 46.61 7.91 -14.46
N LEU A 28 46.69 9.25 -14.39
CA LEU A 28 45.71 10.06 -13.68
C LEU A 28 44.32 9.99 -14.32
N SER A 29 44.21 10.16 -15.64
CA SER A 29 42.90 10.03 -16.33
C SER A 29 42.31 8.64 -16.18
N LYS A 30 43.14 7.59 -16.23
CA LYS A 30 42.69 6.19 -15.99
C LYS A 30 42.17 6.01 -14.56
N LEU A 31 42.86 6.58 -13.57
CA LEU A 31 42.37 6.59 -12.19
C LEU A 31 41.06 7.37 -12.05
N MET A 32 40.96 8.56 -12.66
CA MET A 32 39.72 9.35 -12.64
C MET A 32 38.56 8.62 -13.33
N SER A 33 38.82 7.82 -14.36
CA SER A 33 37.81 6.99 -15.01
C SER A 33 37.20 5.98 -14.03
N ALA A 34 38.04 5.30 -13.23
CA ALA A 34 37.54 4.36 -12.21
C ALA A 34 36.67 5.07 -11.15
N PHE A 35 37.02 6.29 -10.75
CA PHE A 35 36.18 7.10 -9.87
C PHE A 35 34.86 7.51 -10.54
N ALA A 36 34.91 7.89 -11.82
CA ALA A 36 33.73 8.23 -12.60
C ALA A 36 32.75 7.05 -12.73
N ASP A 37 33.26 5.84 -12.96
CA ASP A 37 32.46 4.61 -12.98
C ASP A 37 31.80 4.33 -11.61
N GLY A 38 32.53 4.56 -10.52
CA GLY A 38 31.99 4.48 -9.16
C GLY A 38 30.88 5.49 -8.92
N ALA A 39 31.10 6.75 -9.29
CA ALA A 39 30.12 7.83 -9.14
C ALA A 39 28.86 7.58 -9.96
N ALA A 40 28.98 7.15 -11.22
CA ALA A 40 27.84 6.83 -12.08
C ALA A 40 26.99 5.69 -11.50
N ARG A 41 27.63 4.62 -10.99
CA ARG A 41 26.91 3.52 -10.33
C ARG A 41 26.21 3.98 -9.06
N PHE A 42 26.86 4.80 -8.24
CA PHE A 42 26.26 5.32 -7.01
C PHE A 42 25.07 6.23 -7.31
N ASP A 43 25.19 7.14 -8.29
CA ASP A 43 24.12 8.04 -8.74
C ASP A 43 22.90 7.23 -9.24
N ALA A 44 23.14 6.23 -10.09
CA ALA A 44 22.07 5.33 -10.56
C ALA A 44 21.37 4.61 -9.39
N ARG A 45 22.13 4.05 -8.44
CA ARG A 45 21.56 3.40 -7.24
C ARG A 45 20.82 4.36 -6.33
N ALA A 46 21.24 5.62 -6.24
CA ALA A 46 20.54 6.64 -5.46
C ALA A 46 19.19 7.00 -6.09
N LEU A 47 19.11 7.06 -7.43
CA LEU A 47 17.85 7.26 -8.14
C LEU A 47 16.92 6.05 -8.01
N GLU A 48 17.44 4.84 -8.12
CA GLU A 48 16.66 3.60 -7.87
C GLU A 48 16.13 3.56 -6.44
N LEU A 49 16.90 4.04 -5.45
CA LEU A 49 16.42 4.12 -4.07
C LEU A 49 15.22 5.07 -3.91
N LEU A 50 15.09 6.12 -4.72
CA LEU A 50 13.92 7.00 -4.69
C LEU A 50 12.65 6.27 -5.16
N GLU A 51 12.76 5.41 -6.16
CA GLU A 51 11.67 4.53 -6.58
C GLU A 51 11.35 3.50 -5.49
N GLU A 52 12.37 2.91 -4.87
CA GLU A 52 12.19 1.95 -3.77
C GLU A 52 11.61 2.58 -2.49
N ALA A 53 11.74 3.89 -2.33
CA ALA A 53 11.14 4.65 -1.25
C ALA A 53 9.63 4.89 -1.45
N ASP A 54 9.09 4.72 -2.66
CA ASP A 54 7.65 4.79 -2.90
C ASP A 54 7.02 3.39 -2.79
N PRO A 55 6.07 3.15 -1.85
CA PRO A 55 5.43 1.85 -1.70
C PRO A 55 4.66 1.38 -2.95
N ARG A 56 4.37 2.27 -3.90
CA ARG A 56 3.69 1.95 -5.15
C ARG A 56 4.63 1.44 -6.24
N THR A 57 5.93 1.73 -6.15
CA THR A 57 6.93 1.33 -7.17
C THR A 57 8.06 0.44 -6.62
N THR A 58 8.17 0.28 -5.29
CA THR A 58 9.17 -0.59 -4.64
C THR A 58 9.16 -2.05 -5.11
N THR A 59 10.33 -2.60 -5.38
CA THR A 59 10.55 -4.02 -5.74
C THR A 59 11.53 -4.67 -4.78
N GLU A 60 12.70 -4.06 -4.59
CA GLU A 60 13.78 -4.56 -3.74
C GLU A 60 13.45 -4.41 -2.25
N LEU A 61 12.80 -3.30 -1.87
CA LEU A 61 12.47 -2.99 -0.47
C LEU A 61 11.07 -3.43 -0.05
N ILE A 62 10.34 -4.17 -0.89
CA ILE A 62 8.93 -4.53 -0.64
C ILE A 62 8.76 -5.31 0.68
N ASP A 63 9.66 -6.24 0.99
CA ASP A 63 9.63 -7.01 2.24
C ASP A 63 9.82 -6.11 3.48
N ALA A 64 10.63 -5.05 3.35
CA ALA A 64 10.85 -4.10 4.44
C ALA A 64 9.59 -3.25 4.66
N TRP A 65 8.94 -2.82 3.59
CA TRP A 65 7.68 -2.10 3.64
C TRP A 65 6.55 -2.94 4.25
N GLU A 66 6.40 -4.18 3.80
CA GLU A 66 5.38 -5.10 4.32
C GLU A 66 5.55 -5.36 5.81
N ARG A 67 6.79 -5.55 6.27
CA ARG A 67 7.08 -5.68 7.70
C ARG A 67 6.61 -4.46 8.51
N VAL A 68 6.79 -3.25 7.99
CA VAL A 68 6.34 -2.01 8.65
C VAL A 68 4.82 -1.89 8.60
N ALA A 69 4.19 -2.27 7.49
CA ALA A 69 2.74 -2.25 7.34
C ALA A 69 2.01 -3.40 8.06
N GLY A 70 2.75 -4.39 8.58
CA GLY A 70 2.20 -5.58 9.22
C GLY A 70 1.58 -6.57 8.24
N LEU A 71 2.16 -6.68 7.04
CA LEU A 71 1.82 -7.66 6.01
C LEU A 71 2.85 -8.81 6.00
N PRO A 72 2.46 -10.03 5.59
CA PRO A 72 1.08 -10.45 5.31
C PRO A 72 0.23 -10.49 6.58
N ASP A 73 -1.04 -10.10 6.48
CA ASP A 73 -1.98 -10.17 7.59
C ASP A 73 -2.92 -11.37 7.48
N THR A 74 -3.68 -11.64 8.53
CA THR A 74 -4.57 -12.81 8.60
C THR A 74 -5.69 -12.80 7.56
N CYS A 75 -6.06 -11.63 7.03
CA CYS A 75 -7.18 -11.51 6.11
C CYS A 75 -6.74 -11.62 4.65
N THR A 76 -5.61 -11.00 4.29
CA THR A 76 -5.08 -11.03 2.93
C THR A 76 -4.20 -12.25 2.68
N GLY A 77 -3.55 -12.78 3.72
CA GLY A 77 -2.60 -13.88 3.58
C GLY A 77 -1.36 -13.49 2.78
N THR A 78 -0.62 -14.50 2.31
CA THR A 78 0.60 -14.29 1.52
C THR A 78 0.25 -14.15 0.04
N LEU A 79 0.61 -13.00 -0.55
CA LEU A 79 0.49 -12.74 -1.98
C LEU A 79 1.82 -13.05 -2.68
N THR A 80 1.76 -13.61 -3.89
CA THR A 80 2.96 -13.99 -4.67
C THR A 80 3.37 -12.92 -5.67
N GLU A 81 2.40 -12.26 -6.31
CA GLU A 81 2.65 -11.27 -7.35
C GLU A 81 3.02 -9.91 -6.76
N ILE A 82 4.10 -9.29 -7.27
CA ILE A 82 4.58 -7.99 -6.78
C ILE A 82 3.52 -6.89 -6.94
N ALA A 83 2.73 -6.93 -8.01
CA ALA A 83 1.67 -5.96 -8.24
C ALA A 83 0.59 -6.02 -7.15
N ASP A 84 0.16 -7.22 -6.78
CA ASP A 84 -0.85 -7.43 -5.74
C ASP A 84 -0.31 -7.05 -4.35
N ARG A 85 0.96 -7.39 -4.08
CA ARG A 85 1.66 -6.99 -2.85
C ARG A 85 1.72 -5.47 -2.68
N ARG A 86 2.08 -4.74 -3.74
CA ARG A 86 2.07 -3.26 -3.76
C ARG A 86 0.67 -2.69 -3.55
N ALA A 87 -0.35 -3.28 -4.18
CA ALA A 87 -1.72 -2.85 -4.01
C ALA A 87 -2.20 -3.02 -2.55
N ALA A 88 -1.94 -4.18 -1.95
CA ALA A 88 -2.26 -4.44 -0.54
C ALA A 88 -1.49 -3.51 0.41
N LEU A 89 -0.20 -3.30 0.15
CA LEU A 89 0.64 -2.36 0.90
C LEU A 89 0.11 -0.93 0.83
N TRP A 90 -0.19 -0.44 -0.37
CA TRP A 90 -0.73 0.90 -0.57
C TRP A 90 -2.07 1.07 0.11
N GLN A 91 -2.97 0.10 -0.02
CA GLN A 91 -4.25 0.10 0.67
C GLN A 91 -4.07 0.16 2.19
N LYS A 92 -3.11 -0.60 2.74
CA LYS A 92 -2.84 -0.60 4.19
C LYS A 92 -2.33 0.75 4.69
N LEU A 93 -1.42 1.37 3.94
CA LEU A 93 -0.80 2.65 4.31
C LEU A 93 -1.76 3.83 4.15
N THR A 94 -2.67 3.78 3.18
CA THR A 94 -3.62 4.87 2.90
C THR A 94 -4.97 4.72 3.58
N ASN A 95 -5.22 3.59 4.24
CA ASN A 95 -6.45 3.42 4.98
C ASN A 95 -6.48 4.35 6.20
N SER A 96 -7.26 5.44 6.10
CA SER A 96 -7.45 6.41 7.19
C SER A 96 -8.35 5.91 8.32
N GLY A 97 -8.96 4.72 8.16
CA GLY A 97 -9.98 4.23 9.08
C GLY A 97 -11.30 5.01 8.95
N GLY A 98 -12.34 4.47 9.54
CA GLY A 98 -13.67 5.09 9.56
C GLY A 98 -14.70 4.17 10.21
N GLN A 99 -15.82 4.74 10.63
CA GLN A 99 -16.93 4.01 11.26
C GLN A 99 -18.30 4.43 10.68
N SER A 100 -18.31 4.91 9.44
CA SER A 100 -19.53 5.26 8.70
C SER A 100 -19.87 4.18 7.67
N ILE A 101 -21.14 4.10 7.27
CA ILE A 101 -21.57 3.21 6.19
C ILE A 101 -20.75 3.47 4.92
N ALA A 102 -20.60 4.75 4.54
CA ALA A 102 -19.84 5.15 3.36
C ALA A 102 -18.39 4.62 3.39
N TYR A 103 -17.72 4.67 4.55
CA TYR A 103 -16.38 4.11 4.71
C TYR A 103 -16.35 2.60 4.43
N PHE A 104 -17.28 1.83 5.01
CA PHE A 104 -17.33 0.38 4.79
C PHE A 104 -17.73 0.02 3.35
N THR A 105 -18.61 0.80 2.72
CA THR A 105 -18.93 0.67 1.29
C THR A 105 -17.70 0.91 0.42
N GLU A 106 -16.89 1.93 0.71
CA GLU A 106 -15.63 2.18 0.00
C GLU A 106 -14.61 1.05 0.21
N VAL A 107 -14.50 0.52 1.42
CA VAL A 107 -13.62 -0.62 1.73
C VAL A 107 -14.03 -1.85 0.90
N ALA A 108 -15.32 -2.16 0.85
CA ALA A 108 -15.85 -3.26 0.04
C ALA A 108 -15.60 -3.04 -1.46
N ALA A 109 -15.85 -1.83 -1.97
CA ALA A 109 -15.61 -1.48 -3.37
C ALA A 109 -14.14 -1.64 -3.78
N ARG A 110 -13.19 -1.29 -2.89
CA ARG A 110 -11.74 -1.50 -3.14
C ARG A 110 -11.35 -2.99 -3.20
N LEU A 111 -12.14 -3.85 -2.58
CA LEU A 111 -12.01 -5.31 -2.65
C LEU A 111 -12.82 -5.92 -3.81
N GLY A 112 -13.56 -5.10 -4.57
CA GLY A 112 -14.36 -5.54 -5.72
C GLY A 112 -15.79 -5.96 -5.39
N TYR A 113 -16.30 -5.66 -4.19
CA TYR A 113 -17.64 -6.03 -3.76
C TYR A 113 -18.61 -4.84 -3.78
N GLU A 114 -19.83 -5.08 -4.22
CA GLU A 114 -20.95 -4.15 -4.13
C GLU A 114 -21.83 -4.55 -2.94
N ILE A 115 -21.98 -3.64 -1.98
CA ILE A 115 -22.69 -3.93 -0.73
C ILE A 115 -23.72 -2.87 -0.34
N GLU A 116 -24.72 -3.31 0.43
CA GLU A 116 -25.65 -2.47 1.17
C GLU A 116 -25.59 -2.80 2.66
N ILE A 117 -25.53 -1.78 3.52
CA ILE A 117 -25.47 -1.97 4.98
C ILE A 117 -26.79 -1.51 5.59
N THR A 118 -27.52 -2.46 6.18
CA THR A 118 -28.74 -2.19 6.95
C THR A 118 -28.43 -2.12 8.44
N LEU A 119 -28.88 -1.04 9.08
CA LEU A 119 -28.83 -0.85 10.52
C LEU A 119 -30.20 -1.09 11.14
N PHE A 120 -30.22 -1.74 12.30
CA PHE A 120 -31.47 -2.04 12.99
C PHE A 120 -31.74 -1.07 14.13
N ARG A 121 -33.04 -0.80 14.37
CA ARG A 121 -33.50 0.01 15.49
C ARG A 121 -34.33 -0.85 16.45
N PRO A 122 -34.08 -0.78 17.77
CA PRO A 122 -34.92 -1.46 18.75
C PRO A 122 -36.37 -0.97 18.67
N MET A 123 -37.31 -1.85 18.97
CA MET A 123 -38.72 -1.48 19.07
C MET A 123 -38.99 -0.71 20.37
N TYR A 124 -39.78 0.36 20.29
CA TYR A 124 -40.26 1.14 21.43
C TYR A 124 -41.79 1.18 21.42
N CYS A 125 -42.41 1.60 22.53
CA CYS A 125 -43.87 1.80 22.58
C CYS A 125 -44.40 2.80 21.54
N THR A 126 -43.52 3.61 20.94
CA THR A 126 -43.82 4.57 19.87
C THR A 126 -43.63 3.99 18.47
N SER A 127 -43.16 2.76 18.33
CA SER A 127 -42.99 2.09 17.03
C SER A 127 -44.33 1.55 16.50
N PRO A 128 -44.49 1.37 15.17
CA PRO A 128 -45.69 0.74 14.61
C PRO A 128 -45.92 -0.67 15.15
N CYS A 129 -47.17 -1.04 15.45
CA CYS A 129 -47.52 -2.36 15.97
C CYS A 129 -47.23 -3.52 15.01
N THR A 130 -47.04 -3.23 13.71
CA THR A 130 -46.68 -4.19 12.66
C THR A 130 -45.17 -4.26 12.41
N GLY A 131 -44.36 -3.52 13.17
CA GLY A 131 -42.91 -3.51 13.04
C GLY A 131 -42.25 -4.81 13.53
N LEU A 132 -41.03 -5.05 13.06
CA LEU A 132 -40.20 -6.17 13.51
C LEU A 132 -39.75 -5.98 14.98
N LEU A 133 -39.78 -7.06 15.75
CA LEU A 133 -39.49 -7.07 17.19
C LEU A 133 -37.97 -7.14 17.46
N PHE A 134 -37.24 -6.09 17.14
CA PHE A 134 -35.81 -6.01 17.45
C PHE A 134 -35.55 -5.59 18.90
N THR A 135 -34.69 -6.34 19.58
CA THR A 135 -34.21 -6.02 20.94
C THR A 135 -33.15 -4.91 20.92
N THR A 136 -32.73 -4.44 22.09
CA THR A 136 -31.67 -3.42 22.21
C THR A 136 -30.32 -3.86 21.65
N ALA A 137 -30.03 -5.17 21.62
CA ALA A 137 -28.80 -5.72 21.06
C ALA A 137 -28.66 -5.45 19.56
N TRP A 138 -29.78 -5.45 18.82
CA TRP A 138 -29.80 -5.21 17.38
C TRP A 138 -29.30 -3.82 16.98
N ARG A 139 -29.28 -2.86 17.91
CA ARG A 139 -28.67 -1.53 17.69
C ARG A 139 -27.18 -1.63 17.33
N PHE A 140 -26.50 -2.67 17.82
CA PHE A 140 -25.08 -2.94 17.56
C PHE A 140 -24.91 -4.05 16.53
N THR A 141 -25.93 -4.29 15.70
CA THR A 141 -25.91 -5.32 14.67
C THR A 141 -26.02 -4.67 13.30
N TRP A 142 -25.14 -5.06 12.39
CA TRP A 142 -25.16 -4.65 10.99
C TRP A 142 -25.47 -5.85 10.12
N GLN A 143 -26.37 -5.70 9.17
CA GLN A 143 -26.52 -6.64 8.07
C GLN A 143 -25.84 -6.04 6.85
N VAL A 144 -24.87 -6.76 6.29
CA VAL A 144 -24.17 -6.41 5.06
C VAL A 144 -24.70 -7.35 3.98
N THR A 145 -25.47 -6.80 3.06
CA THR A 145 -25.93 -7.51 1.87
C THR A 145 -24.90 -7.32 0.76
N VAL A 146 -24.47 -8.41 0.13
CA VAL A 146 -23.46 -8.43 -0.95
C VAL A 146 -24.15 -8.84 -2.24
N ALA A 147 -24.12 -7.95 -3.24
CA ALA A 147 -24.91 -8.11 -4.46
C ALA A 147 -24.22 -8.96 -5.55
N ASN A 148 -22.88 -9.00 -5.54
CA ASN A 148 -22.09 -9.52 -6.66
C ASN A 148 -21.19 -10.71 -6.31
N ALA A 149 -21.50 -11.44 -5.23
CA ALA A 149 -20.73 -12.61 -4.79
C ALA A 149 -21.59 -13.61 -4.00
N GLU A 150 -21.23 -14.90 -4.08
CA GLU A 150 -21.81 -15.96 -3.23
C GLU A 150 -21.08 -16.09 -1.89
N GLU A 151 -19.79 -15.75 -1.83
CA GLU A 151 -18.96 -15.72 -0.62
C GLU A 151 -17.88 -14.62 -0.72
N ALA A 152 -17.50 -14.04 0.43
CA ALA A 152 -16.49 -12.98 0.47
C ALA A 152 -15.57 -13.07 1.72
N PRO A 153 -14.80 -14.17 1.91
CA PRO A 153 -14.08 -14.44 3.16
C PRO A 153 -13.05 -13.35 3.53
N VAL A 154 -12.38 -12.77 2.53
CA VAL A 154 -11.43 -11.66 2.75
C VAL A 154 -12.16 -10.42 3.27
N MET A 155 -13.30 -10.06 2.66
CA MET A 155 -14.12 -8.93 3.10
C MET A 155 -14.70 -9.18 4.49
N GLU A 156 -15.21 -10.37 4.78
CA GLU A 156 -15.72 -10.73 6.11
C GLU A 156 -14.65 -10.56 7.19
N CYS A 157 -13.42 -11.01 6.92
CA CYS A 157 -12.29 -10.85 7.83
C CYS A 157 -11.96 -9.36 8.04
N VAL A 158 -11.89 -8.58 6.97
CA VAL A 158 -11.61 -7.14 7.03
C VAL A 158 -12.69 -6.41 7.82
N PHE A 159 -13.97 -6.68 7.57
CA PHE A 159 -15.08 -6.06 8.29
C PHE A 159 -15.06 -6.43 9.77
N ASN A 160 -14.82 -7.70 10.10
CA ASN A 160 -14.72 -8.13 11.50
C ASN A 160 -13.52 -7.52 12.25
N ARG A 161 -12.46 -7.16 11.52
CA ARG A 161 -11.31 -6.45 12.08
C ARG A 161 -11.56 -4.95 12.25
N LEU A 162 -12.32 -4.32 11.36
CA LEU A 162 -12.53 -2.87 11.33
C LEU A 162 -13.77 -2.41 12.10
N LYS A 163 -14.78 -3.28 12.28
CA LYS A 163 -16.02 -2.95 12.98
C LYS A 163 -15.75 -2.41 14.39
N PRO A 164 -16.66 -1.59 14.95
CA PRO A 164 -16.54 -1.17 16.33
C PRO A 164 -16.57 -2.38 17.27
N ALA A 165 -15.96 -2.21 18.46
CA ALA A 165 -16.10 -3.19 19.52
C ALA A 165 -17.58 -3.44 19.84
N GLU A 166 -17.91 -4.68 20.25
CA GLU A 166 -19.27 -5.12 20.57
C GLU A 166 -20.29 -5.01 19.42
N THR A 167 -19.83 -4.80 18.17
CA THR A 167 -20.69 -4.82 16.99
C THR A 167 -20.71 -6.22 16.36
N ALA A 168 -21.90 -6.75 16.08
CA ALA A 168 -22.08 -7.96 15.30
C ALA A 168 -22.34 -7.61 13.83
N VAL A 169 -21.69 -8.32 12.91
CA VAL A 169 -21.88 -8.12 11.46
C VAL A 169 -22.34 -9.44 10.88
N PHE A 170 -23.45 -9.44 10.16
CA PHE A 170 -23.99 -10.57 9.43
C PHE A 170 -23.90 -10.29 7.95
N PHE A 171 -23.43 -11.28 7.19
CA PHE A 171 -23.31 -11.18 5.73
C PHE A 171 -24.45 -11.96 5.08
N VAL A 172 -25.11 -11.32 4.12
CA VAL A 172 -26.16 -11.93 3.29
C VAL A 172 -25.69 -11.80 1.86
N TYR A 173 -25.73 -12.90 1.12
CA TYR A 173 -25.25 -12.98 -0.25
C TYR A 173 -26.46 -13.15 -1.18
N GLU A 174 -26.54 -12.32 -2.21
CA GLU A 174 -27.61 -12.36 -3.23
C GLU A 174 -27.13 -12.95 -4.57
N GLY A 175 -25.86 -13.41 -4.62
CA GLY A 175 -25.22 -14.08 -5.75
C GLY A 175 -25.82 -15.43 -6.09
#